data_AF-A0A453C2K2-F1
#
_entry.id   AF-A0A453C2K2-F1
#
_cell.length_a   1.000
_cell.length_b   1.000
_cell.length_c   1.000
_cell.angle_alpha   90.00
_cell.angle_beta   90.00
_cell.angle_gamma   90.00
#
_symmetry.space_group_name_H-M   'P 1'
#
loop_
_entity.id
_entity.type
_entity.pdbx_description
1 polymer ?
#
loop_
_entity_poly.entity_id
_entity_poly.type
_entity_poly.pdbx_seq_one_letter_code
_entity_poly.pdbx_strand_id
1 'polypeptide(L)'
;LFAIGCASGAFLGGVLADRLSRRYPDSARIMCAQFSAFMGIPFSWILLTAIPQSTDYWLAYAVTLFFMGITISWCATSANNPMFAEVVPPKHRTMIYAFDRAFEGSFASLAAPAVGLVTEKIYGYDAKTVNIANGSAEGAYALSRGLLTMMIVPFGVCVLFYSPLYLVFKRDRDNAKVASFKNQELT
;
A
#
# COMPACT_ATOMS: atom_id res chain seq x y z
N LEU A 1 5.18 14.20 8.20
CA LEU A 1 4.47 14.57 6.94
C LEU A 1 3.81 13.38 6.29
N PHE A 2 4.56 12.32 5.94
CA PHE A 2 4.01 11.10 5.36
C PHE A 2 2.83 10.52 6.16
N ALA A 3 2.98 10.33 7.48
CA ALA A 3 1.90 9.82 8.34
C ALA A 3 0.65 10.73 8.39
N ILE A 4 0.83 12.05 8.33
CA ILE A 4 -0.27 13.02 8.26
C ILE A 4 -0.98 12.89 6.91
N GLY A 5 -0.20 12.73 5.83
CA GLY A 5 -0.71 12.40 4.50
C GLY A 5 -1.50 11.09 4.52
N CYS A 6 -0.98 10.04 5.15
CA CYS A 6 -1.68 8.76 5.28
C CYS A 6 -3.01 8.90 6.03
N ALA A 7 -3.04 9.62 7.15
CA ALA A 7 -4.26 9.85 7.92
C ALA A 7 -5.30 10.64 7.11
N SER A 8 -4.87 11.70 6.44
CA SER A 8 -5.72 12.52 5.57
C SER A 8 -6.23 11.72 4.37
N GLY A 9 -5.35 10.95 3.74
CA GLY A 9 -5.66 10.05 2.64
C GLY A 9 -6.62 8.95 3.02
N ALA A 10 -6.47 8.36 4.22
CA ALA A 10 -7.36 7.33 4.72
C ALA A 10 -8.81 7.86 4.83
N PHE A 11 -8.96 9.07 5.35
CA PHE A 11 -10.26 9.74 5.39
C PHE A 11 -10.80 10.03 4.00
N LEU A 12 -10.00 10.67 3.13
CA LEU A 12 -10.43 11.05 1.78
C LEU A 12 -10.77 9.83 0.91
N GLY A 13 -9.92 8.80 0.92
CA GLY A 13 -10.09 7.56 0.19
C GLY A 13 -11.33 6.79 0.65
N GLY A 14 -11.59 6.74 1.96
CA GLY A 14 -12.81 6.15 2.50
C GLY A 14 -14.07 6.89 2.02
N VAL A 15 -14.10 8.22 2.18
CA VAL A 15 -15.23 9.05 1.74
C VAL A 15 -15.47 8.94 0.23
N LEU A 16 -14.41 8.95 -0.57
CA LEU A 16 -14.50 8.83 -2.03
C LEU A 16 -15.04 7.46 -2.44
N ALA A 17 -14.51 6.38 -1.85
CA ALA A 17 -14.96 5.02 -2.14
C ALA A 17 -16.39 4.76 -1.69
N ASP A 18 -16.82 5.31 -0.55
CA ASP A 18 -18.21 5.18 -0.10
C ASP A 18 -19.19 5.90 -1.03
N ARG A 19 -18.81 7.07 -1.58
CA ARG A 19 -19.61 7.76 -2.60
C ARG A 19 -19.65 6.99 -3.92
N LEU A 20 -18.50 6.51 -4.39
CA LEU A 20 -18.41 5.74 -5.63
C LEU A 20 -19.16 4.40 -5.52
N SER A 21 -19.12 3.75 -4.37
CA SER A 21 -19.83 2.49 -4.11
C SER A 21 -21.35 2.62 -4.24
N ARG A 22 -21.93 3.82 -4.07
CA ARG A 22 -23.36 4.05 -4.36
C ARG A 22 -23.69 3.92 -5.85
N ARG A 23 -22.73 4.24 -6.72
CA ARG A 23 -22.90 4.16 -8.19
C ARG A 23 -22.39 2.83 -8.76
N TYR A 24 -21.25 2.34 -8.25
CA TYR A 24 -20.56 1.14 -8.69
C TYR A 24 -20.25 0.21 -7.50
N PRO A 25 -21.25 -0.48 -6.94
CA PRO A 25 -21.12 -1.22 -5.68
C PRO A 25 -20.12 -2.38 -5.72
N ASP A 26 -19.84 -2.93 -6.90
CA ASP A 26 -19.00 -4.13 -7.06
C ASP A 26 -17.54 -3.78 -7.36
N SER A 27 -17.30 -2.58 -7.91
CA SER A 27 -16.03 -2.23 -8.57
C SER A 27 -15.38 -1.00 -7.97
N ALA A 28 -16.15 -0.08 -7.37
CA ALA A 28 -15.64 1.19 -6.84
C ALA A 28 -14.49 1.01 -5.85
N ARG A 29 -14.66 0.11 -4.88
CA ARG A 29 -13.65 -0.16 -3.85
C ARG A 29 -12.35 -0.71 -4.47
N ILE A 30 -12.47 -1.61 -5.44
CA ILE A 30 -11.33 -2.24 -6.12
C ILE A 30 -10.60 -1.22 -7.00
N MET A 31 -11.33 -0.34 -7.70
CA MET A 31 -10.75 0.76 -8.48
C MET A 31 -9.94 1.71 -7.59
N CYS A 32 -10.45 2.04 -6.40
CA CYS A 32 -9.73 2.89 -5.44
C CYS A 32 -8.43 2.23 -4.95
N ALA A 33 -8.47 0.93 -4.65
CA ALA A 33 -7.27 0.19 -4.26
C ALA A 33 -6.23 0.08 -5.38
N GLN A 34 -6.66 -0.18 -6.62
CA GLN A 34 -5.75 -0.22 -7.76
C GLN A 34 -5.11 1.13 -8.04
N PHE A 35 -5.90 2.22 -8.00
CA PHE A 35 -5.36 3.57 -8.13
C PHE A 35 -4.33 3.86 -7.03
N SER A 36 -4.66 3.53 -5.79
CA SER A 36 -3.78 3.71 -4.63
C SER A 36 -2.45 2.96 -4.75
N ALA A 37 -2.51 1.67 -5.09
CA ALA A 37 -1.32 0.84 -5.28
C ALA A 37 -0.50 1.29 -6.51
N PHE A 38 -1.17 1.66 -7.61
CA PHE A 38 -0.52 2.18 -8.81
C PHE A 38 0.22 3.47 -8.53
N MET A 39 -0.38 4.44 -7.83
CA MET A 39 0.25 5.72 -7.48
C MET A 39 1.49 5.56 -6.60
N GLY A 40 1.63 4.43 -5.89
CA GLY A 40 2.86 4.10 -5.17
C GLY A 40 4.09 4.02 -6.07
N ILE A 41 3.94 3.56 -7.33
CA ILE A 41 5.03 3.41 -8.30
C ILE A 41 5.61 4.77 -8.75
N PRO A 42 4.83 5.70 -9.34
CA PRO A 42 5.37 6.99 -9.78
C PRO A 42 5.88 7.83 -8.61
N PHE A 43 5.22 7.81 -7.44
CA PHE A 43 5.72 8.56 -6.29
C PHE A 43 7.03 7.99 -5.75
N SER A 44 7.21 6.67 -5.73
CA SER A 44 8.49 6.06 -5.34
C SER A 44 9.61 6.43 -6.31
N TRP A 45 9.31 6.47 -7.61
CA TRP A 45 10.24 6.91 -8.64
C TRP A 45 10.61 8.39 -8.49
N ILE A 46 9.62 9.28 -8.32
CA ILE A 46 9.88 10.71 -8.11
C ILE A 46 10.75 10.91 -6.86
N LEU A 47 10.38 10.28 -5.75
CA LEU A 47 11.05 10.44 -4.47
C LEU A 47 12.51 9.99 -4.49
N LEU A 48 12.79 8.84 -5.13
CA LEU A 48 14.10 8.19 -5.05
C LEU A 48 15.02 8.49 -6.23
N THR A 49 14.47 8.92 -7.39
CA THR A 49 15.28 9.20 -8.59
C THR A 49 15.11 10.59 -9.17
N ALA A 50 13.92 11.22 -9.10
CA ALA A 50 13.73 12.53 -9.72
C ALA A 50 14.22 13.68 -8.83
N ILE A 51 14.10 13.56 -7.51
CA ILE A 51 14.58 14.58 -6.57
C ILE A 51 16.09 14.40 -6.34
N PRO A 52 16.92 15.42 -6.62
CA PRO A 52 18.35 15.35 -6.35
C PRO A 52 18.62 15.11 -4.86
N GLN A 53 19.58 14.26 -4.54
CA GLN A 53 19.98 13.94 -3.17
C GLN A 53 20.82 15.07 -2.55
N SER A 54 20.23 16.26 -2.44
CA SER A 54 20.77 17.40 -1.69
C SER A 54 19.77 17.87 -0.64
N THR A 55 20.27 18.52 0.41
CA THR A 55 19.46 19.10 1.48
C THR A 55 18.62 20.29 1.04
N ASP A 56 18.95 20.90 -0.10
CA ASP A 56 18.28 22.11 -0.62
C ASP A 56 16.86 21.81 -1.10
N TYR A 57 16.59 20.54 -1.46
CA TYR A 57 15.30 20.08 -1.97
C TYR A 57 14.37 19.53 -0.89
N TRP A 58 14.60 19.87 0.39
CA TRP A 58 13.76 19.44 1.52
C TRP A 58 12.26 19.61 1.26
N LEU A 59 11.84 20.75 0.71
CA LEU A 59 10.42 21.02 0.44
C LEU A 59 9.85 20.05 -0.61
N ALA A 60 10.63 19.70 -1.64
CA ALA A 60 10.21 18.73 -2.66
C ALA A 60 10.02 17.33 -2.06
N TYR A 61 10.93 16.90 -1.17
CA TYR A 61 10.76 15.65 -0.41
C TYR A 61 9.52 15.68 0.49
N ALA A 62 9.33 16.78 1.23
CA ALA A 62 8.19 16.98 2.13
C ALA A 62 6.85 16.90 1.39
N VAL A 63 6.71 17.61 0.26
CA VAL A 63 5.51 17.63 -0.57
C VAL A 63 5.25 16.26 -1.20
N THR A 64 6.28 15.63 -1.76
CA THR A 64 6.18 14.31 -2.38
C THR A 64 5.73 13.26 -1.37
N LEU A 65 6.35 13.22 -0.18
CA LEU A 65 5.95 12.30 0.89
C LEU A 65 4.52 12.56 1.39
N PHE A 66 4.09 13.81 1.45
CA PHE A 66 2.72 14.13 1.85
C PHE A 66 1.70 13.60 0.84
N PHE A 67 1.88 13.89 -0.46
CA PHE A 67 0.98 13.40 -1.50
C PHE A 67 1.04 11.88 -1.68
N MET A 68 2.23 11.30 -1.60
CA MET A 68 2.42 9.85 -1.61
C MET A 68 1.63 9.20 -0.48
N GLY A 69 1.72 9.74 0.74
CA GLY A 69 0.94 9.28 1.89
C GLY A 69 -0.57 9.40 1.67
N ILE A 70 -1.02 10.51 1.07
CA ILE A 70 -2.44 10.69 0.72
C ILE A 70 -2.90 9.59 -0.22
N THR A 71 -2.13 9.26 -1.26
CA THR A 71 -2.58 8.34 -2.30
C THR A 71 -2.47 6.86 -1.95
N ILE A 72 -1.48 6.46 -1.14
CA ILE A 72 -1.20 5.03 -0.88
C ILE A 72 -2.07 4.44 0.23
N SER A 73 -2.59 5.27 1.14
CA SER A 73 -3.35 4.79 2.30
C SER A 73 -4.75 4.27 1.99
N TRP A 74 -5.21 4.36 0.75
CA TRP A 74 -6.58 4.02 0.39
C TRP A 74 -6.79 2.51 0.35
N CYS A 75 -5.76 1.70 0.04
CA CYS A 75 -5.91 0.23 -0.06
C CYS A 75 -6.61 -0.40 1.16
N ALA A 76 -6.18 -0.03 2.37
CA ALA A 76 -6.75 -0.58 3.60
C ALA A 76 -8.15 0.00 3.91
N THR A 77 -8.29 1.32 3.81
CA THR A 77 -9.48 2.05 4.31
C THR A 77 -10.64 2.10 3.33
N SER A 78 -10.34 2.15 2.03
CA SER A 78 -11.36 2.20 0.97
C SER A 78 -11.82 0.81 0.51
N ALA A 79 -10.92 -0.18 0.54
CA ALA A 79 -11.14 -1.49 -0.05
C ALA A 79 -11.05 -2.64 0.94
N ASN A 80 -9.87 -2.97 1.47
CA ASN A 80 -9.69 -4.23 2.22
C ASN A 80 -10.62 -4.32 3.44
N ASN A 81 -10.59 -3.32 4.34
CA ASN A 81 -11.39 -3.37 5.55
C ASN A 81 -12.90 -3.42 5.25
N PRO A 82 -13.46 -2.56 4.37
CA PRO A 82 -14.87 -2.66 4.03
C PRO A 82 -15.26 -3.94 3.28
N MET A 83 -14.41 -4.45 2.39
CA MET A 83 -14.68 -5.70 1.67
C MET A 83 -14.75 -6.89 2.63
N PHE A 84 -13.85 -6.96 3.61
CA PHE A 84 -13.94 -7.96 4.68
C PHE A 84 -15.20 -7.80 5.52
N ALA A 85 -15.62 -6.57 5.81
CA ALA A 85 -16.87 -6.33 6.54
C ALA A 85 -18.10 -6.87 5.78
N GLU A 86 -18.09 -6.77 4.44
CA GLU A 86 -19.19 -7.22 3.58
C GLU A 86 -19.21 -8.75 3.39
N VAL A 87 -18.05 -9.41 3.35
CA VAL A 87 -17.95 -10.86 3.07
C VAL A 87 -17.91 -11.70 4.34
N VAL A 88 -17.31 -11.20 5.43
CA VAL A 88 -17.07 -11.97 6.65
C VAL A 88 -18.22 -11.79 7.65
N PRO A 89 -18.77 -12.90 8.20
CA PRO A 89 -19.80 -12.83 9.23
C PRO A 89 -19.36 -12.01 10.45
N PRO A 90 -20.28 -11.28 11.12
CA PRO A 90 -19.95 -10.42 12.24
C PRO A 90 -19.13 -11.09 13.34
N LYS A 91 -19.39 -12.38 13.61
CA LYS A 91 -18.69 -13.19 14.62
C LYS A 91 -17.18 -13.36 14.35
N HIS A 92 -16.74 -13.23 13.08
CA HIS A 92 -15.36 -13.48 12.66
C HIS A 92 -14.64 -12.22 12.15
N ARG A 93 -15.27 -11.04 12.18
CA ARG A 93 -14.68 -9.81 11.64
C ARG A 93 -13.40 -9.39 12.36
N THR A 94 -13.37 -9.45 13.69
CA THR A 94 -12.16 -9.12 14.46
C THR A 94 -11.02 -10.07 14.14
N MET A 95 -11.32 -11.36 13.95
CA MET A 95 -10.32 -12.38 13.61
C MET A 95 -9.71 -12.12 12.24
N ILE A 96 -10.52 -11.80 11.21
CA ILE A 96 -9.98 -11.55 9.86
C ILE A 96 -9.15 -10.27 9.82
N TYR A 97 -9.55 -9.20 10.53
CA TYR A 97 -8.74 -7.97 10.60
C TYR A 97 -7.42 -8.19 11.33
N ALA A 98 -7.43 -8.95 12.43
CA ALA A 98 -6.21 -9.29 13.16
C ALA A 98 -5.28 -10.15 12.30
N PHE A 99 -5.85 -11.12 11.58
CA PHE A 99 -5.10 -11.99 10.67
C PHE A 99 -4.46 -11.20 9.52
N ASP A 100 -5.22 -10.32 8.87
CA ASP A 100 -4.73 -9.43 7.80
C ASP A 100 -3.56 -8.57 8.30
N ARG A 101 -3.72 -7.90 9.46
CA ARG A 101 -2.66 -7.09 10.07
C ARG A 101 -1.41 -7.89 10.43
N ALA A 102 -1.59 -9.09 10.97
CA ALA A 102 -0.47 -9.97 11.30
C ALA A 102 0.28 -10.43 10.04
N PHE A 103 -0.46 -10.75 8.97
CA PHE A 103 0.11 -11.16 7.70
C PHE A 103 0.88 -10.00 7.03
N GLU A 104 0.26 -8.82 6.94
CA GLU A 104 0.91 -7.60 6.41
C GLU A 104 2.19 -7.28 7.18
N GLY A 105 2.13 -7.28 8.52
CA GLY A 105 3.30 -7.02 9.38
C GLY A 105 4.41 -8.06 9.23
N SER A 106 4.06 -9.34 9.06
CA SER A 106 5.05 -10.40 8.87
C SER A 106 5.85 -10.19 7.57
N PHE A 107 5.19 -9.87 6.46
CA PHE A 107 5.88 -9.56 5.20
C PHE A 107 6.65 -8.25 5.28
N ALA A 108 6.10 -7.23 5.94
CA ALA A 108 6.78 -5.94 6.11
C ALA A 108 8.11 -6.08 6.88
N SER A 109 8.20 -7.02 7.83
CA SER A 109 9.44 -7.29 8.57
C SER A 109 10.60 -7.74 7.68
N LEU A 110 10.30 -8.40 6.55
CA LEU A 110 11.30 -8.88 5.60
C LEU A 110 11.82 -7.77 4.67
N ALA A 111 11.11 -6.63 4.59
CA ALA A 111 11.45 -5.55 3.67
C ALA A 111 12.83 -4.95 3.95
N ALA A 112 13.15 -4.65 5.21
CA ALA A 112 14.43 -4.03 5.57
C ALA A 112 15.64 -4.94 5.24
N PRO A 113 15.65 -6.23 5.63
CA PRO A 113 16.70 -7.17 5.19
C PRO A 113 16.77 -7.31 3.67
N ALA A 114 15.63 -7.39 2.98
CA ALA A 114 15.60 -7.57 1.53
C ALA A 114 16.17 -6.36 0.77
N VAL A 115 15.82 -5.13 1.19
CA VAL A 115 16.39 -3.89 0.67
C VAL A 115 17.90 -3.88 0.89
N GLY A 116 18.38 -4.23 2.08
CA GLY A 116 19.79 -4.29 2.39
C GLY A 116 20.56 -5.23 1.46
N LEU A 117 20.05 -6.47 1.29
CA LEU A 117 20.65 -7.46 0.40
C LEU A 117 20.66 -7.03 -1.07
N VAL A 118 19.57 -6.44 -1.57
CA VAL A 118 19.50 -5.93 -2.95
C VAL A 118 20.50 -4.79 -3.15
N THR A 119 20.56 -3.87 -2.19
CA THR A 119 21.45 -2.71 -2.24
C THR A 119 22.92 -3.12 -2.25
N GLU A 120 23.30 -4.08 -1.38
CA GLU A 120 24.68 -4.59 -1.30
C GLU A 120 25.05 -5.45 -2.52
N LYS A 121 24.23 -6.46 -2.88
CA LYS A 121 24.60 -7.45 -3.90
C LYS A 121 24.38 -7.00 -5.33
N ILE A 122 23.37 -6.17 -5.59
CA ILE A 122 23.00 -5.77 -6.96
C ILE A 122 23.57 -4.39 -7.30
N TYR A 123 23.52 -3.46 -6.34
CA TYR A 123 23.96 -2.08 -6.55
C TYR A 123 25.35 -1.77 -5.99
N GLY A 124 26.01 -2.76 -5.38
CA GLY A 124 27.42 -2.66 -4.95
C GLY A 124 27.63 -1.72 -3.77
N TYR A 125 26.61 -1.53 -2.92
CA TYR A 125 26.75 -0.72 -1.72
C TYR A 125 27.71 -1.38 -0.74
N ASP A 126 28.85 -0.75 -0.48
CA ASP A 126 29.83 -1.23 0.49
C ASP A 126 29.67 -0.50 1.82
N ALA A 127 29.00 -1.17 2.77
CA ALA A 127 28.76 -0.63 4.11
C ALA A 127 30.06 -0.35 4.90
N LYS A 128 31.21 -0.92 4.50
CA LYS A 128 32.48 -0.80 5.23
C LYS A 128 33.34 0.38 4.78
N THR A 129 33.13 0.88 3.56
CA THR A 129 33.90 1.99 2.99
C THR A 129 33.15 3.32 2.99
N VAL A 130 31.85 3.31 3.30
CA VAL A 130 31.06 4.53 3.48
C VAL A 130 31.59 5.31 4.68
N ASN A 131 32.13 6.50 4.40
CA ASN A 131 32.61 7.41 5.42
C ASN A 131 31.41 8.03 6.16
N ILE A 132 31.05 7.47 7.31
CA ILE A 132 29.87 7.84 8.11
C ILE A 132 29.87 9.34 8.47
N ALA A 133 31.06 9.96 8.57
CA ALA A 133 31.22 11.36 8.93
C ALA A 133 30.80 12.35 7.81
N ASN A 134 31.00 12.00 6.54
CA ASN A 134 30.75 12.92 5.41
C ASN A 134 29.64 12.43 4.47
N GLY A 135 29.17 11.19 4.64
CA GLY A 135 28.28 10.54 3.68
C GLY A 135 28.99 10.22 2.36
N SER A 136 28.42 9.30 1.58
CA SER A 136 28.87 9.03 0.20
C SER A 136 27.68 9.19 -0.74
N ALA A 137 27.81 10.09 -1.71
CA ALA A 137 26.79 10.30 -2.74
C ALA A 137 26.56 9.02 -3.57
N GLU A 138 27.62 8.25 -3.82
CA GLU A 138 27.54 6.96 -4.51
C GLU A 138 26.76 5.93 -3.68
N GLY A 139 27.00 5.88 -2.37
CA GLY A 139 26.27 5.01 -1.45
C GLY A 139 24.78 5.38 -1.35
N ALA A 140 24.47 6.67 -1.30
CA ALA A 140 23.10 7.15 -1.26
C ALA A 140 22.35 6.86 -2.58
N TYR A 141 23.04 6.89 -3.72
CA TYR A 141 22.47 6.49 -5.01
C TYR A 141 22.25 4.97 -5.10
N ALA A 142 23.21 4.16 -4.68
CA ALA A 142 23.05 2.69 -4.63
C ALA A 142 21.87 2.28 -3.74
N LEU A 143 21.74 2.90 -2.56
CA LEU A 143 20.61 2.69 -1.65
C LEU A 143 19.28 3.14 -2.25
N SER A 144 19.23 4.30 -2.93
CA SER A 144 18.01 4.78 -3.57
C SER A 144 17.48 3.80 -4.63
N ARG A 145 18.37 3.19 -5.42
CA ARG A 145 18.01 2.20 -6.45
C ARG A 145 17.54 0.88 -5.85
N GLY A 146 18.17 0.46 -4.75
CA GLY A 146 17.74 -0.71 -3.99
C GLY A 146 16.34 -0.52 -3.39
N LEU A 147 16.11 0.63 -2.74
CA LEU A 147 14.80 1.02 -2.23
C LEU A 147 13.75 1.11 -3.34
N LEU A 148 14.08 1.74 -4.47
CA LEU A 148 13.16 1.90 -5.59
C LEU A 148 12.66 0.55 -6.10
N THR A 149 13.58 -0.39 -6.29
CA THR A 149 13.25 -1.75 -6.74
C THR A 149 12.31 -2.44 -5.75
N MET A 150 12.63 -2.37 -4.46
CA MET A 150 11.84 -2.96 -3.39
C MET A 150 10.54 -2.22 -3.06
N MET A 151 10.30 -1.03 -3.62
CA MET A 151 9.01 -0.35 -3.56
C MET A 151 8.14 -0.66 -4.79
N ILE A 152 8.70 -0.55 -6.00
CA ILE A 152 7.96 -0.76 -7.25
C ILE A 152 7.44 -2.20 -7.36
N VAL A 153 8.27 -3.20 -7.03
CA VAL A 153 7.89 -4.61 -7.20
C VAL A 153 6.69 -4.97 -6.32
N PRO A 154 6.67 -4.71 -4.99
CA PRO A 154 5.49 -4.96 -4.18
C PRO A 154 4.25 -4.18 -4.63
N PHE A 155 4.38 -2.89 -4.99
CA PHE A 155 3.23 -2.12 -5.51
C PHE A 155 2.65 -2.74 -6.79
N GLY A 156 3.50 -3.16 -7.72
CA GLY A 156 3.08 -3.85 -8.94
C GLY A 156 2.36 -5.16 -8.63
N VAL A 157 2.92 -5.95 -7.72
CA VAL A 157 2.30 -7.20 -7.24
C VAL A 157 0.93 -6.93 -6.60
N CYS A 158 0.80 -5.88 -5.78
CA CYS A 158 -0.49 -5.48 -5.21
C CYS A 158 -1.53 -5.15 -6.30
N VAL A 159 -1.17 -4.37 -7.33
CA VAL A 159 -2.08 -4.05 -8.45
C VAL A 159 -2.54 -5.32 -9.17
N LEU A 160 -1.63 -6.27 -9.38
CA LEU A 160 -1.95 -7.57 -9.97
C LEU A 160 -2.93 -8.37 -9.09
N PHE A 161 -2.71 -8.40 -7.78
CA PHE A 161 -3.61 -9.08 -6.84
C PHE A 161 -4.99 -8.44 -6.75
N TYR A 162 -5.12 -7.12 -6.94
CA TYR A 162 -6.43 -6.45 -6.98
C TYR A 162 -7.20 -6.70 -8.28
N SER A 163 -6.54 -7.09 -9.38
CA SER A 163 -7.18 -7.31 -10.68
C SER A 163 -8.22 -8.45 -10.69
N PRO A 164 -7.97 -9.66 -10.14
CA PRO A 164 -8.99 -10.71 -10.10
C PRO A 164 -10.17 -10.41 -9.16
N LEU A 165 -10.03 -9.47 -8.22
CA LEU A 165 -11.09 -9.14 -7.26
C LEU A 165 -12.35 -8.60 -7.96
N TYR A 166 -12.25 -7.99 -9.16
CA TYR A 166 -13.43 -7.51 -9.89
C TYR A 166 -14.43 -8.62 -10.21
N LEU A 167 -13.95 -9.86 -10.36
CA LEU A 167 -14.79 -11.03 -10.66
C LEU A 167 -15.17 -11.76 -9.38
N VAL A 168 -14.19 -11.98 -8.50
CA VAL A 168 -14.33 -12.83 -7.31
C VAL A 168 -15.17 -12.14 -6.23
N PHE A 169 -14.93 -10.85 -5.98
CA PHE A 169 -15.60 -10.13 -4.90
C PHE A 169 -17.12 -10.09 -5.07
N LYS A 170 -17.58 -9.89 -6.30
CA LYS A 170 -19.02 -9.89 -6.60
C LYS A 170 -19.67 -11.21 -6.18
N ARG A 171 -19.06 -12.33 -6.58
CA ARG A 171 -19.54 -13.67 -6.27
C ARG A 171 -19.53 -13.94 -4.77
N ASP A 172 -18.44 -13.59 -4.09
CA ASP A 172 -18.28 -13.86 -2.66
C ASP A 172 -19.26 -13.04 -1.81
N ARG A 173 -19.46 -11.77 -2.16
CA ARG A 173 -20.42 -10.91 -1.48
C ARG A 173 -21.85 -11.39 -1.66
N ASP A 174 -22.23 -11.82 -2.86
CA ASP A 174 -23.59 -12.31 -3.12
C ASP A 174 -23.84 -13.63 -2.37
N ASN A 175 -22.85 -14.54 -2.32
CA ASN A 175 -22.92 -15.75 -1.49
C ASN A 175 -23.05 -15.43 0.01
N ALA A 176 -22.30 -14.44 0.50
CA ALA A 176 -22.36 -14.01 1.90
C ALA A 176 -23.74 -13.45 2.27
N LYS A 177 -24.36 -12.67 1.37
CA LYS A 177 -25.75 -12.18 1.56
C LYS A 177 -26.74 -13.33 1.68
N VAL A 178 -26.69 -14.30 0.76
CA VAL A 178 -27.59 -15.47 0.77
C VAL A 178 -27.41 -16.29 2.06
N ALA A 179 -26.17 -16.52 2.49
CA ALA A 179 -25.89 -17.24 3.74
C ALA A 179 -26.39 -16.46 4.98
N SER A 180 -26.31 -15.12 4.96
CA SER A 180 -26.85 -14.29 6.04
C SER A 180 -28.37 -14.37 6.13
N PHE A 181 -29.09 -14.29 4.99
CA PHE A 181 -30.55 -14.44 4.96
C PHE A 181 -31.00 -15.79 5.50
N LYS A 182 -30.35 -16.88 5.06
CA LYS A 182 -30.67 -18.23 5.53
C LYS A 182 -30.45 -18.41 7.03
N ASN A 183 -29.42 -17.80 7.61
CA ASN A 183 -29.22 -17.82 9.05
C ASN A 183 -30.27 -17.02 9.81
N GLN A 184 -30.77 -15.91 9.25
CA GLN A 184 -31.85 -15.12 9.87
C GLN A 184 -33.21 -15.83 9.82
N GLU A 185 -33.50 -16.60 8.77
CA GLU A 185 -34.77 -17.37 8.68
C GLU A 185 -34.79 -18.60 9.61
N LEU A 186 -33.62 -19.09 10.05
CA LEU A 186 -33.48 -20.24 10.94
C LEU A 186 -33.40 -19.86 12.44
N THR A 187 -33.47 -18.57 12.78
CA THR A 187 -33.42 -18.06 14.17
C THR A 187 -34.76 -17.49 14.57
#